data_AF-A0A817YSW9-F1
#
_entry.id   AF-A0A817YSW9-F1
#
_cell.length_a   1.000
_cell.length_b   1.000
_cell.length_c   1.000
_cell.angle_alpha   90.00
_cell.angle_beta   90.00
_cell.angle_gamma   90.00
#
_symmetry.space_group_name_H-M   'P 1'
#
loop_
_entity.id
_entity.type
_entity.pdbx_description
1 polymer ?
#
loop_
_entity_poly.entity_id
_entity_poly.type
_entity_poly.pdbx_seq_one_letter_code
_entity_poly.pdbx_strand_id
1 'polypeptide(L)'
;MVVQKTSNLNPYDATDDHDNLAAPVKSIEDKWKLVPAFLKIKGLVKQHLDSFDYFVNTEIKKIMLANQEILIESDPSFYMRYLNIEVLSPCIEEGYNILRPITPHELY
;
A
#
# COMPACT_ATOMS: atom_id res chain seq x y z
N MET A 1 -8.88 22.30 28.18
CA MET A 1 -9.53 21.73 26.98
C MET A 1 -8.62 20.62 26.46
N VAL A 2 -9.06 19.36 26.56
CA VAL A 2 -8.26 18.20 26.16
C VAL A 2 -8.66 17.82 24.74
N VAL A 3 -7.69 17.83 23.82
CA VAL A 3 -7.85 17.43 22.42
C VAL A 3 -8.01 15.90 22.38
N GLN A 4 -9.17 15.43 21.91
CA GLN A 4 -9.41 14.01 21.73
C GLN A 4 -8.68 13.49 20.49
N LYS A 5 -7.96 12.39 20.71
CA LYS A 5 -7.20 11.60 19.73
C LYS A 5 -8.20 10.87 18.83
N THR A 6 -8.28 11.23 17.55
CA THR A 6 -9.11 10.50 16.57
C THR A 6 -8.42 9.18 16.22
N SER A 7 -8.93 8.09 16.78
CA SER A 7 -8.55 6.72 16.38
C SER A 7 -9.09 6.46 14.98
N ASN A 8 -8.19 6.31 14.00
CA ASN A 8 -8.52 5.76 12.69
C ASN A 8 -8.92 4.29 12.85
N LEU A 9 -10.22 4.03 12.98
CA LEU A 9 -10.79 2.69 12.89
C LEU A 9 -10.93 2.33 11.40
N ASN A 10 -10.35 1.21 11.01
CA ASN A 10 -10.50 0.65 9.66
C ASN A 10 -11.97 0.21 9.50
N PRO A 11 -12.70 0.61 8.44
CA PRO A 11 -14.11 0.24 8.25
C PRO A 11 -14.36 -1.27 8.08
N TYR A 12 -13.31 -2.10 8.04
CA TYR A 12 -13.39 -3.56 8.04
C TYR A 12 -13.30 -4.21 9.43
N ASP A 13 -13.14 -3.44 10.51
CA ASP A 13 -13.33 -3.93 11.89
C ASP A 13 -14.84 -4.05 12.20
N ALA A 14 -15.54 -4.87 11.44
CA ALA A 14 -16.78 -5.45 11.92
C ALA A 14 -16.40 -6.46 13.00
N THR A 15 -17.10 -6.42 14.14
CA THR A 15 -16.97 -7.36 15.25
C THR A 15 -17.32 -8.78 14.79
N ASP A 16 -16.40 -9.45 14.08
CA ASP A 16 -16.45 -10.88 13.82
C ASP A 16 -15.75 -11.52 15.02
N ASP A 17 -16.45 -12.41 15.72
CA ASP A 17 -15.95 -13.12 16.90
C ASP A 17 -14.70 -13.95 16.51
N HIS A 18 -13.54 -13.31 16.53
CA HIS A 18 -12.25 -13.88 16.12
C HIS A 18 -11.90 -15.16 16.91
N ASP A 19 -12.48 -15.31 18.10
CA ASP A 19 -12.21 -16.41 19.02
C ASP A 19 -12.76 -17.78 18.57
N ASN A 20 -13.66 -17.84 17.56
CA ASN A 20 -14.25 -19.10 17.10
C ASN A 20 -13.75 -19.63 15.73
N LEU A 21 -12.88 -18.89 15.04
CA LEU A 21 -12.41 -19.25 13.68
C LEU A 21 -11.28 -20.30 13.66
N ALA A 22 -10.57 -20.48 14.78
CA ALA A 22 -9.48 -21.45 14.92
C ALA A 22 -9.94 -22.82 15.46
N ALA A 23 -11.22 -22.96 15.82
CA ALA A 23 -11.76 -24.20 16.35
C ALA A 23 -11.73 -25.31 15.27
N PRO A 24 -11.35 -26.55 15.62
CA PRO A 24 -11.26 -27.64 14.66
C PRO A 24 -12.63 -27.97 14.05
N VAL A 25 -12.69 -28.04 12.71
CA VAL A 25 -13.89 -28.40 11.96
C VAL A 25 -14.13 -29.90 12.08
N LYS A 26 -15.28 -30.28 12.64
CA LYS A 26 -15.57 -31.66 13.06
C LYS A 26 -16.03 -32.58 11.92
N SER A 27 -16.79 -32.09 10.94
CA SER A 27 -17.32 -32.87 9.80
C SER A 27 -16.65 -32.49 8.47
N ILE A 28 -16.50 -33.47 7.56
CA ILE A 28 -16.03 -33.22 6.18
C ILE A 28 -16.98 -32.26 5.44
N GLU A 29 -18.28 -32.38 5.71
CA GLU A 29 -19.34 -31.53 5.14
C GLU A 29 -19.21 -30.06 5.55
N ASP A 30 -18.47 -29.75 6.62
CA ASP A 30 -18.26 -28.38 7.09
C ASP A 30 -16.96 -27.75 6.56
N LYS A 31 -16.07 -28.52 5.91
CA LYS A 31 -14.77 -28.02 5.43
C LYS A 31 -14.89 -26.92 4.39
N TRP A 32 -15.99 -26.86 3.63
CA TRP A 32 -16.20 -25.78 2.66
C TRP A 32 -16.26 -24.39 3.33
N LYS A 33 -16.64 -24.31 4.62
CA LYS A 33 -16.67 -23.06 5.40
C LYS A 33 -15.28 -22.45 5.57
N LEU A 34 -14.21 -23.23 5.38
CA LEU A 34 -12.83 -22.73 5.44
C LEU A 34 -12.50 -21.81 4.26
N VAL A 35 -13.11 -22.00 3.08
CA VAL A 35 -12.84 -21.18 1.90
C VAL A 35 -13.31 -19.73 2.12
N PRO A 36 -14.57 -19.44 2.49
CA PRO A 36 -14.98 -18.06 2.78
C PRO A 36 -14.26 -17.48 4.00
N ALA A 37 -13.95 -18.28 5.02
CA ALA A 37 -13.17 -17.82 6.17
C ALA A 37 -11.73 -17.43 5.78
N PHE A 38 -11.08 -18.23 4.93
CA PHE A 38 -9.75 -17.92 4.41
C PHE A 38 -9.77 -16.68 3.52
N LEU A 39 -10.76 -16.56 2.63
CA LEU A 39 -10.92 -15.40 1.75
C LEU A 39 -11.19 -14.11 2.53
N LYS A 40 -11.92 -14.16 3.65
CA LYS A 40 -12.10 -13.00 4.54
C LYS A 40 -10.76 -12.48 5.11
N ILE A 41 -9.88 -13.37 5.54
CA ILE A 41 -8.63 -13.01 6.23
C ILE A 41 -7.52 -12.65 5.23
N LYS A 42 -7.35 -13.51 4.22
CA LYS A 42 -6.25 -13.46 3.26
C LYS A 42 -6.63 -12.77 1.96
N GLY A 43 -7.90 -12.61 1.61
CA GLY A 43 -8.31 -12.06 0.31
C GLY A 43 -7.89 -12.93 -0.87
N LEU A 44 -8.53 -12.73 -2.03
CA LEU A 44 -8.17 -13.47 -3.26
C LEU A 44 -6.92 -12.89 -3.94
N VAL A 45 -6.73 -11.57 -3.85
CA VAL A 45 -5.71 -10.81 -4.59
C VAL A 45 -4.66 -10.17 -3.69
N LYS A 46 -4.67 -10.49 -2.39
CA LYS A 46 -3.86 -9.81 -1.38
C LYS A 46 -2.36 -9.94 -1.61
N GLN A 47 -1.89 -11.06 -2.15
CA GLN A 47 -0.47 -11.21 -2.49
C GLN A 47 0.01 -10.11 -3.43
N HIS A 48 -0.79 -9.77 -4.45
CA HIS A 48 -0.43 -8.72 -5.39
C HIS A 48 -0.40 -7.35 -4.70
N LEU A 49 -1.43 -7.04 -3.89
CA LEU A 49 -1.50 -5.78 -3.15
C LEU A 49 -0.36 -5.64 -2.14
N ASP A 50 -0.12 -6.66 -1.31
CA ASP A 50 0.97 -6.68 -0.33
C ASP A 50 2.34 -6.50 -1.00
N SER A 51 2.56 -7.13 -2.16
CA SER A 51 3.82 -6.98 -2.91
C SER A 51 4.00 -5.56 -3.46
N PHE A 52 2.92 -4.93 -3.93
CA PHE A 52 2.93 -3.56 -4.42
C PHE A 52 3.12 -2.54 -3.28
N ASP A 53 2.42 -2.71 -2.16
CA ASP A 53 2.58 -1.86 -0.97
C ASP A 53 4.00 -1.94 -0.43
N TYR A 54 4.59 -3.14 -0.36
CA TYR A 54 5.97 -3.31 0.07
C TYR A 54 6.95 -2.65 -0.92
N PHE A 55 6.71 -2.78 -2.22
CA PHE A 55 7.53 -2.14 -3.25
C PHE A 55 7.51 -0.61 -3.12
N VAL A 56 6.32 -0.01 -3.06
CA VAL A 56 6.11 1.44 -2.98
C VAL A 56 6.65 2.02 -1.67
N ASN A 57 6.43 1.35 -0.54
CA ASN A 57 6.82 1.90 0.76
C ASN A 57 8.29 1.67 1.11
N THR A 58 8.90 0.60 0.58
CA THR A 58 10.23 0.13 1.01
C THR A 58 11.21 0.02 -0.14
N GLU A 59 10.95 -0.82 -1.14
CA GLU A 59 11.97 -1.17 -2.14
C GLU A 59 12.34 0.00 -3.06
N ILE A 60 11.39 0.85 -3.44
CA ILE A 60 11.69 2.02 -4.27
C ILE A 60 12.68 2.99 -3.57
N LYS A 61 12.59 3.13 -2.25
CA LYS A 61 13.52 3.94 -1.45
C LYS A 61 14.89 3.30 -1.41
N LYS A 62 14.97 1.97 -1.27
CA LYS A 62 16.25 1.24 -1.32
C LYS A 62 16.94 1.39 -2.68
N ILE A 63 16.17 1.30 -3.78
CA ILE A 63 16.67 1.51 -5.14
C ILE A 63 17.24 2.92 -5.30
N MET A 64 16.53 3.94 -4.81
CA MET A 64 16.98 5.32 -4.83
C MET A 64 18.26 5.51 -4.00
N LEU A 65 18.33 4.94 -2.78
CA LEU A 65 19.52 5.02 -1.93
C LEU A 65 20.75 4.36 -2.58
N ALA A 66 20.57 3.22 -3.25
CA ALA A 66 21.64 2.54 -3.97
C ALA A 66 22.20 3.36 -5.14
N ASN A 67 21.40 4.28 -5.69
CA ASN A 67 21.76 5.14 -6.83
C ASN A 67 21.71 6.63 -6.45
N GLN A 68 21.96 6.95 -5.18
CA GLN A 68 21.63 8.28 -4.65
C GLN A 68 22.49 9.41 -5.21
N GLU A 69 23.69 9.14 -5.73
CA GLU A 69 24.63 10.15 -6.20
C GLU A 69 24.82 10.09 -7.72
N ILE A 70 24.78 11.25 -8.35
CA ILE A 70 25.16 11.47 -9.75
C ILE A 70 26.34 12.43 -9.76
N LEU A 71 27.48 11.96 -10.27
CA LEU A 71 28.72 12.73 -10.37
C LEU A 71 28.92 13.20 -11.81
N ILE A 72 29.42 14.42 -11.99
CA ILE A 72 29.82 14.93 -13.31
C ILE A 72 31.30 14.64 -13.52
N GLU A 73 31.62 13.86 -14.55
CA GLU A 73 33.01 13.50 -14.86
C GLU A 73 33.88 14.73 -15.20
N SER A 74 33.30 15.74 -15.87
CA SER A 74 34.02 16.95 -16.30
C SER A 74 34.20 18.01 -15.20
N ASP A 75 33.44 17.97 -14.11
CA ASP A 75 33.59 18.87 -12.97
C ASP A 75 33.27 18.14 -11.65
N PRO A 76 34.30 17.63 -10.95
CA PRO A 76 34.15 16.91 -9.68
C PRO A 76 33.58 17.76 -8.53
N SER A 77 33.51 19.09 -8.69
CA SER A 77 32.97 20.00 -7.67
C SER A 77 31.45 20.00 -7.64
N PHE A 78 30.81 19.50 -8.72
CA PHE A 78 29.37 19.47 -8.87
C PHE A 78 28.86 18.03 -8.84
N TYR A 79 27.89 17.77 -7.96
CA TYR A 79 27.18 16.51 -7.88
C TYR A 79 25.71 16.74 -7.57
N MET A 80 24.89 15.78 -7.96
CA MET A 80 23.49 15.72 -7.55
C MET A 80 23.31 14.54 -6.62
N ARG A 81 22.58 14.75 -5.51
CA ARG A 81 22.23 13.68 -4.59
C ARG A 81 20.72 13.63 -4.38
N TYR A 82 20.12 12.50 -4.68
CA TYR A 82 18.74 12.22 -4.29
C TYR A 82 18.68 12.14 -2.76
N LEU A 83 17.69 12.81 -2.15
CA LEU A 83 17.52 12.82 -0.69
C LEU A 83 16.37 11.93 -0.24
N ASN A 84 15.29 11.88 -1.02
CA ASN A 84 14.10 11.11 -0.72
C ASN A 84 13.29 10.88 -2.01
N ILE A 85 12.41 9.88 -1.98
CA ILE A 85 11.42 9.61 -3.03
C ILE A 85 10.07 9.26 -2.38
N GLU A 86 9.00 9.81 -2.94
CA GLU A 86 7.64 9.63 -2.44
C GLU A 86 6.68 9.39 -3.60
N VAL A 87 5.71 8.49 -3.38
CA VAL A 87 4.61 8.23 -4.31
C VAL A 87 3.41 9.01 -3.80
N LEU A 88 2.86 9.87 -4.66
CA LEU A 88 1.72 10.72 -4.35
C LEU A 88 0.40 10.09 -4.81
N SER A 89 -0.71 10.73 -4.46
CA SER A 89 -2.02 10.36 -4.96
C SER A 89 -2.11 10.56 -6.49
N PRO A 90 -2.84 9.70 -7.21
CA PRO A 90 -2.94 9.77 -8.66
C PRO A 90 -3.60 11.07 -9.11
N CYS A 91 -2.94 11.77 -10.05
CA CYS A 91 -3.41 13.02 -10.64
C CYS A 91 -3.07 13.12 -12.13
N ILE A 92 -3.80 13.96 -12.86
CA ILE A 92 -3.52 14.31 -14.27
C ILE A 92 -3.29 15.83 -14.39
N GLU A 93 -2.41 16.23 -15.31
CA GLU A 93 -2.16 17.62 -15.66
C GLU A 93 -3.07 18.04 -16.82
N GLU A 94 -3.91 19.05 -16.61
CA GLU A 94 -4.85 19.57 -17.62
C GLU A 94 -4.33 20.83 -18.34
N GLY A 95 -3.02 21.09 -18.24
CA GLY A 95 -2.36 22.29 -18.73
C GLY A 95 -2.25 23.40 -17.69
N TYR A 96 -1.40 24.40 -17.96
CA TYR A 96 -1.12 25.53 -17.06
C TYR A 96 -0.71 25.12 -15.64
N ASN A 97 -0.04 23.97 -15.47
CA ASN A 97 0.30 23.38 -14.17
C ASN A 97 -0.91 23.11 -13.25
N ILE A 98 -2.10 22.90 -13.82
CA ILE A 98 -3.30 22.51 -13.07
C ILE A 98 -3.32 20.99 -12.92
N LEU A 99 -3.16 20.52 -11.69
CA LEU A 99 -3.26 19.10 -11.33
C LEU A 99 -4.64 18.80 -10.75
N ARG A 100 -5.31 17.77 -11.27
CA ARG A 100 -6.54 17.24 -10.67
C ARG A 100 -6.38 15.80 -10.25
N PRO A 101 -6.97 15.37 -9.12
CA PRO A 101 -7.06 13.95 -8.79
C PRO A 101 -7.88 13.21 -9.85
N ILE A 102 -7.53 11.95 -10.09
CA ILE A 102 -8.20 11.10 -11.08
C ILE A 102 -8.65 9.79 -10.45
N THR A 103 -9.81 9.31 -10.87
CA THR A 103 -10.34 7.99 -10.50
C THR A 103 -10.01 6.95 -11.58
N PRO A 104 -9.94 5.65 -11.24
CA PRO A 104 -9.65 4.61 -12.22
C PRO A 104 -10.61 4.56 -13.41
N HIS A 105 -11.88 4.93 -13.20
CA HIS A 105 -12.89 4.89 -14.28
C HIS A 105 -12.62 5.93 -15.37
N GLU A 106 -12.00 7.05 -15.04
CA GLU A 106 -11.69 8.14 -15.98
C GLU A 106 -10.47 7.86 -16.87
N LEU A 107 -9.75 6.75 -16.63
CA LEU A 107 -8.58 6.33 -17.43
C LEU A 107 -8.95 5.46 -18.65
N TYR A 108 -10.23 5.10 -18.79
CA TYR A 108 -10.77 4.28 -19.88
C TYR A 108 -11.73 5.09 -20.75
#